data_AF-A0A971BJS4-F1
#
_entry.id   AF-A0A971BJS4-F1
#
_cell.length_a   1.000
_cell.length_b   1.000
_cell.length_c   1.000
_cell.angle_alpha   90.00
_cell.angle_beta   90.00
_cell.angle_gamma   90.00
#
_symmetry.space_group_name_H-M   'P 1'
#
loop_
_entity.id
_entity.type
_entity.pdbx_description
1 polymer ?
#
loop_
_entity_poly.entity_id
_entity_poly.type
_entity_poly.pdbx_seq_one_letter_code
_entity_poly.pdbx_strand_id
1 'polypeptide(L)'
;MTIKPQKAFEKISQRIIERLVEMGSAIYIKRKEKRRGAVIVAILAVIAVLLTVFLIGRYNKTHFTVEKWNASAWNDRQLLIRSFLRQHDLSRMTRSDIVALLGDEPDFYNDWPIPNRTPDNLVYDFGARIYFFGNIKKYDTSNITLVIEFDNIGRVTGYELKTYSQ
;
A
#
# COMPACT_ATOMS: atom_id res chain seq x y z
N MET A 1 -20.50 21.24 -82.27
CA MET A 1 -20.77 20.28 -81.17
C MET A 1 -21.00 21.08 -79.89
N THR A 2 -22.25 21.41 -79.59
CA THR A 2 -22.63 22.29 -78.47
C THR A 2 -22.83 21.45 -77.21
N ILE A 3 -21.90 21.52 -76.27
CA ILE A 3 -22.07 20.88 -74.96
C ILE A 3 -23.21 21.62 -74.24
N LYS A 4 -24.35 20.94 -74.03
CA LYS A 4 -25.50 21.55 -73.34
C LYS A 4 -25.07 21.99 -71.93
N PRO A 5 -25.19 23.28 -71.57
CA PRO A 5 -24.70 23.86 -70.31
C PRO A 5 -25.28 23.18 -69.06
N GLN A 6 -26.43 22.52 -69.20
CA GLN A 6 -27.11 21.77 -68.14
C GLN A 6 -26.27 20.59 -67.59
N LYS A 7 -25.56 19.85 -68.45
CA LYS A 7 -24.70 18.73 -68.02
C LYS A 7 -23.43 19.20 -67.28
N ALA A 8 -22.92 20.37 -67.65
CA ALA A 8 -21.79 20.98 -66.95
C ALA A 8 -22.20 21.43 -65.54
N PHE A 9 -23.40 22.00 -65.40
CA PHE A 9 -23.95 22.41 -64.11
C PHE A 9 -24.23 21.23 -63.17
N GLU A 10 -24.83 20.13 -63.65
CA GLU A 10 -25.03 18.91 -62.85
C GLU A 10 -23.71 18.35 -62.31
N LYS A 11 -22.68 18.29 -63.17
CA LYS A 11 -21.37 17.77 -62.79
C LYS A 11 -20.67 18.65 -61.75
N ILE A 12 -20.86 19.96 -61.82
CA ILE A 12 -20.33 20.91 -60.84
C ILE A 12 -21.11 20.79 -59.52
N SER A 13 -22.44 20.70 -59.60
CA SER A 13 -23.32 20.54 -58.44
C SER A 13 -23.00 19.25 -57.66
N GLN A 14 -22.86 18.12 -58.35
CA GLN A 14 -22.49 16.85 -57.71
C GLN A 14 -21.15 16.91 -57.00
N ARG A 15 -20.12 17.51 -57.62
CA ARG A 15 -18.81 17.69 -56.99
C ARG A 15 -18.85 18.57 -55.75
N ILE A 16 -19.71 19.59 -55.74
CA ILE A 16 -19.88 20.46 -54.57
C ILE A 16 -20.54 19.66 -53.43
N ILE A 17 -21.57 18.88 -53.73
CA ILE A 17 -22.28 18.05 -52.74
C ILE A 17 -21.34 17.00 -52.13
N GLU A 18 -20.56 16.29 -52.94
CA GLU A 18 -19.59 15.29 -52.48
C GLU A 18 -18.56 15.90 -51.51
N ARG A 19 -18.00 17.06 -51.85
CA ARG A 19 -17.05 17.77 -50.98
C ARG A 19 -17.66 18.22 -49.66
N LEU A 20 -18.91 18.67 -49.67
CA LEU A 20 -19.61 19.08 -48.44
C LEU A 20 -19.87 17.88 -47.52
N VAL A 21 -20.18 16.70 -48.08
CA VAL A 21 -20.35 15.46 -47.33
C VAL A 21 -19.02 14.96 -46.74
N GLU A 22 -17.93 15.01 -47.52
CA GLU A 22 -16.57 14.67 -47.05
C GLU A 22 -16.09 15.60 -45.94
N MET A 23 -16.32 16.91 -46.06
CA MET A 23 -15.98 17.88 -45.03
C MET A 23 -16.79 17.64 -43.74
N GLY A 24 -18.09 17.36 -43.86
CA GLY A 24 -18.96 17.05 -42.72
C GLY A 24 -18.52 15.79 -41.97
N SER A 25 -18.17 14.73 -42.70
CA SER A 25 -17.71 13.46 -42.10
C SER A 25 -16.34 13.61 -41.43
N ALA A 26 -15.40 14.33 -42.04
CA ALA A 26 -14.09 14.62 -41.46
C ALA A 26 -14.19 15.46 -40.16
N ILE A 27 -15.07 16.45 -40.11
CA ILE A 27 -15.33 17.26 -38.90
C ILE A 27 -15.94 16.40 -37.80
N TYR A 28 -16.87 15.51 -38.13
CA TYR A 28 -17.51 14.60 -37.17
C TYR A 28 -16.50 13.61 -36.58
N ILE A 29 -15.65 12.99 -37.40
CA ILE A 29 -14.60 12.05 -36.95
C ILE A 29 -13.60 12.78 -36.04
N LYS A 30 -13.11 13.95 -36.44
CA LYS A 30 -12.15 14.74 -35.66
C LYS A 30 -12.71 15.17 -34.29
N ARG A 31 -14.01 15.54 -34.21
CA ARG A 31 -14.68 15.81 -32.91
C ARG A 31 -14.83 14.55 -32.06
N LYS A 32 -15.16 13.42 -32.66
CA LYS A 32 -15.33 12.13 -31.97
C LYS A 32 -14.01 11.63 -31.41
N GLU A 33 -12.91 11.73 -32.14
CA GLU A 33 -11.56 11.41 -31.68
C GLU A 33 -11.09 12.35 -30.56
N LYS A 34 -11.32 13.67 -30.70
CA LYS A 34 -10.99 14.64 -29.64
C LYS A 34 -11.78 14.38 -28.35
N ARG A 35 -13.06 14.00 -28.45
CA ARG A 35 -13.88 13.59 -27.29
C ARG A 35 -13.40 12.28 -26.69
N ARG A 36 -13.05 11.27 -27.49
CA ARG A 36 -12.49 10.00 -27.01
C ARG A 36 -11.17 10.21 -26.26
N GLY A 37 -10.27 11.01 -26.81
CA GLY A 37 -9.02 11.40 -26.15
C GLY A 37 -9.27 12.11 -24.81
N ALA A 38 -10.21 13.06 -24.77
CA ALA A 38 -10.60 13.73 -23.53
C ALA A 38 -11.18 12.77 -22.48
N VAL A 39 -12.00 11.80 -22.90
CA VAL A 39 -12.55 10.76 -22.00
C VAL A 39 -11.44 9.85 -21.46
N ILE A 40 -10.50 9.42 -22.31
CA ILE A 40 -9.36 8.60 -21.88
C ILE A 40 -8.49 9.37 -20.86
N VAL A 41 -8.19 10.64 -21.14
CA VAL A 41 -7.42 11.50 -20.20
C VAL A 41 -8.17 11.68 -18.88
N ALA A 42 -9.49 11.89 -18.93
CA ALA A 42 -10.31 11.99 -17.72
C ALA A 42 -10.30 10.69 -16.90
N ILE A 43 -10.40 9.52 -17.54
CA ILE A 43 -10.31 8.22 -16.88
C ILE A 43 -8.93 8.03 -16.24
N LEU A 44 -7.85 8.34 -16.96
CA LEU A 44 -6.49 8.25 -16.43
C LEU A 44 -6.28 9.18 -15.22
N ALA A 45 -6.83 10.40 -15.27
CA ALA A 45 -6.78 11.33 -14.15
C ALA A 45 -7.51 10.78 -12.91
N VAL A 46 -8.69 10.19 -13.07
CA VAL A 46 -9.42 9.54 -11.97
C VAL A 46 -8.62 8.36 -11.39
N ILE A 47 -8.06 7.50 -12.25
CA ILE A 47 -7.22 6.38 -11.81
C ILE A 47 -6.00 6.88 -11.03
N ALA A 48 -5.32 7.94 -11.50
CA ALA A 48 -4.15 8.50 -10.83
C ALA A 48 -4.49 9.04 -9.43
N VAL A 49 -5.64 9.72 -9.27
CA VAL A 49 -6.12 10.20 -7.97
C VAL A 49 -6.43 9.02 -7.04
N LEU A 50 -7.14 8.00 -7.52
CA LEU A 50 -7.47 6.80 -6.72
C LEU A 50 -6.21 6.05 -6.27
N LEU A 51 -5.22 5.89 -7.14
CA LEU A 51 -3.92 5.30 -6.80
C LEU A 51 -3.21 6.12 -5.73
N THR A 52 -3.21 7.44 -5.85
CA THR A 52 -2.55 8.33 -4.88
C THR A 52 -3.20 8.22 -3.50
N VAL A 53 -4.54 8.26 -3.42
CA VAL A 53 -5.27 8.08 -2.15
C VAL A 53 -5.00 6.70 -1.55
N PHE A 54 -5.00 5.65 -2.37
CA PHE A 54 -4.69 4.30 -1.93
C PHE A 54 -3.26 4.19 -1.38
N LEU A 55 -2.27 4.75 -2.08
CA LEU A 55 -0.87 4.74 -1.67
C LEU A 55 -0.64 5.54 -0.38
N ILE A 56 -1.23 6.73 -0.26
CA ILE A 56 -1.15 7.54 0.97
C ILE A 56 -1.82 6.81 2.14
N GLY A 57 -3.01 6.26 1.93
CA GLY A 57 -3.72 5.48 2.94
C GLY A 57 -2.93 4.25 3.39
N ARG A 58 -2.30 3.54 2.46
CA ARG A 58 -1.44 2.39 2.75
C ARG A 58 -0.20 2.82 3.51
N TYR A 59 0.49 3.86 3.04
CA TYR A 59 1.69 4.42 3.68
C TYR A 59 1.40 4.83 5.12
N ASN A 60 0.31 5.56 5.36
CA ASN A 60 -0.07 5.99 6.70
C ASN A 60 -0.32 4.82 7.66
N LYS A 61 -0.85 3.70 7.17
CA LYS A 61 -1.11 2.51 8.00
C LYS A 61 0.13 1.67 8.30
N THR A 62 1.18 1.75 7.49
CA THR A 62 2.40 0.94 7.71
C THR A 62 3.61 1.71 8.15
N HIS A 63 3.67 3.02 7.91
CA HIS A 63 4.85 3.80 8.23
C HIS A 63 4.99 3.94 9.75
N PHE A 64 6.09 3.42 10.28
CA PHE A 64 6.43 3.49 11.70
C PHE A 64 6.71 4.94 12.13
N THR A 65 6.08 5.36 13.21
CA THR A 65 6.48 6.50 14.04
C THR A 65 6.25 6.13 15.50
N VAL A 66 7.01 6.70 16.44
CA VAL A 66 6.85 6.43 17.89
C VAL A 66 5.43 6.78 18.36
N GLU A 67 4.87 7.88 17.87
CA GLU A 67 3.49 8.29 18.17
C GLU A 67 2.47 7.24 17.72
N LYS A 68 2.60 6.73 16.48
CA LYS A 68 1.71 5.69 15.96
C LYS A 68 1.89 4.37 16.70
N TRP A 69 3.13 4.01 17.03
CA TRP A 69 3.42 2.83 17.81
C TRP A 69 2.69 2.85 19.16
N ASN A 70 2.78 3.99 19.86
CA ASN A 70 2.13 4.19 21.15
C ASN A 70 0.60 4.24 21.04
N ALA A 71 0.06 4.82 19.96
CA ALA A 71 -1.38 4.91 19.73
C ALA A 71 -2.01 3.62 19.14
N SER A 72 -1.21 2.72 18.57
CA SER A 72 -1.72 1.51 17.92
C SER A 72 -2.08 0.44 18.93
N ALA A 73 -3.21 -0.23 18.69
CA ALA A 73 -3.54 -1.46 19.38
C ALA A 73 -2.42 -2.50 19.16
N TRP A 74 -2.24 -3.37 20.16
CA TRP A 74 -1.16 -4.35 20.17
C TRP A 74 -1.05 -5.17 18.88
N ASN A 75 -2.19 -5.65 18.37
CA ASN A 75 -2.27 -6.44 17.13
C ASN A 75 -1.94 -5.63 15.86
N ASP A 76 -2.08 -4.31 15.87
CA ASP A 76 -1.80 -3.46 14.70
C ASP A 76 -0.29 -3.12 14.60
N ARG A 77 0.45 -3.25 15.72
CA ARG A 77 1.90 -3.03 15.77
C ARG A 77 2.68 -3.96 14.86
N GLN A 78 2.14 -5.14 14.52
CA GLN A 78 2.74 -6.06 13.55
C GLN A 78 2.97 -5.42 12.16
N LEU A 79 2.10 -4.48 11.77
CA LEU A 79 2.22 -3.78 10.48
C LEU A 79 3.27 -2.68 10.55
N LEU A 80 3.46 -2.09 11.73
CA LEU A 80 4.44 -1.05 11.99
C LEU A 80 5.85 -1.61 12.18
N ILE A 81 6.01 -2.76 12.86
CA ILE A 81 7.34 -3.32 13.15
C ILE A 81 8.11 -3.69 11.88
N ARG A 82 7.41 -4.16 10.83
CA ARG A 82 8.03 -4.42 9.53
C ARG A 82 8.55 -3.15 8.87
N SER A 83 7.91 -2.01 9.11
CA SER A 83 8.41 -0.72 8.64
C SER A 83 9.53 -0.20 9.52
N PHE A 84 9.46 -0.40 10.83
CA PHE A 84 10.53 -0.07 11.78
C PHE A 84 11.84 -0.73 11.38
N LEU A 85 11.84 -2.06 11.18
CA LEU A 85 13.05 -2.82 10.78
C LEU A 85 13.60 -2.44 9.40
N ARG A 86 12.82 -1.74 8.57
CA ARG A 86 13.28 -1.21 7.27
C ARG A 86 13.92 0.17 7.41
N GLN A 87 13.46 0.96 8.38
CA GLN A 87 13.91 2.33 8.62
C GLN A 87 15.10 2.39 9.57
N HIS A 88 15.21 1.40 10.46
CA HIS A 88 16.19 1.37 11.54
C HIS A 88 17.10 0.15 11.39
N ASP A 89 18.41 0.39 11.41
CA ASP A 89 19.42 -0.66 11.51
C ASP A 89 19.64 -1.00 13.00
N LEU A 90 18.94 -2.03 13.47
CA LEU A 90 18.97 -2.45 14.87
C LEU A 90 20.38 -2.88 15.31
N SER A 91 21.23 -3.35 14.39
CA SER A 91 22.60 -3.80 14.72
C SER A 91 23.48 -2.71 15.34
N ARG A 92 23.08 -1.43 15.20
CA ARG A 92 23.78 -0.27 15.73
C ARG A 92 23.16 0.29 17.01
N MET A 93 22.07 -0.31 17.48
CA MET A 93 21.30 0.16 18.61
C MET A 93 21.71 -0.56 19.90
N THR A 94 21.57 0.15 21.01
CA THR A 94 21.64 -0.42 22.35
C THR A 94 20.25 -0.85 22.82
N ARG A 95 20.20 -1.65 23.88
CA ARG A 95 18.95 -2.01 24.55
C ARG A 95 18.12 -0.78 24.92
N SER A 96 18.77 0.27 25.45
CA SER A 96 18.10 1.52 25.80
C SER A 96 17.54 2.26 24.60
N ASP A 97 18.22 2.25 23.45
CA ASP A 97 17.71 2.90 22.23
C ASP A 97 16.43 2.23 21.74
N ILE A 98 16.41 0.89 21.78
CA ILE A 98 15.24 0.10 21.37
C ILE A 98 14.07 0.34 22.33
N VAL A 99 14.31 0.31 23.64
CA VAL A 99 13.29 0.59 24.65
C VAL A 99 12.78 2.03 24.54
N ALA A 100 13.65 3.00 24.22
CA ALA A 100 13.21 4.37 23.98
C ALA A 100 12.28 4.51 22.75
N LEU A 101 12.44 3.66 21.74
CA LEU A 101 11.65 3.70 20.51
C LEU A 101 10.35 2.88 20.59
N LEU A 102 10.42 1.69 21.18
CA LEU A 102 9.34 0.70 21.21
C LEU A 102 8.67 0.57 22.59
N GLY A 103 9.21 1.23 23.61
CA GLY A 103 8.80 1.02 25.00
C GLY A 103 9.33 -0.30 25.57
N ASP A 104 8.96 -0.55 26.83
CA ASP A 104 9.30 -1.80 27.50
C ASP A 104 8.65 -3.01 26.82
N GLU A 105 9.25 -4.18 27.06
CA GLU A 105 8.62 -5.44 26.65
C GLU A 105 7.26 -5.60 27.34
N PRO A 106 6.25 -6.16 26.67
CA PRO A 106 4.94 -6.37 27.29
C PRO A 106 5.04 -7.36 28.45
N ASP A 107 4.47 -7.00 29.61
CA ASP A 107 4.39 -7.86 30.81
C ASP A 107 3.54 -9.15 30.61
N PHE A 108 2.89 -9.29 29.46
CA PHE A 108 1.81 -10.27 29.22
C PHE A 108 2.25 -11.75 29.20
N TYR A 109 3.54 -12.05 29.27
CA TYR A 109 4.06 -13.41 29.00
C TYR A 109 5.06 -13.93 30.04
N ASN A 110 4.80 -13.70 31.33
CA ASN A 110 5.53 -14.43 32.39
C ASN A 110 5.16 -15.92 32.43
N ASP A 111 4.00 -16.32 31.89
CA ASP A 111 3.49 -17.70 31.97
C ASP A 111 3.57 -18.48 30.65
N TRP A 112 4.02 -17.88 29.55
CA TRP A 112 4.12 -18.58 28.26
C TRP A 112 5.58 -18.78 27.87
N PRO A 113 6.03 -20.02 27.63
CA PRO A 113 7.38 -20.28 27.17
C PRO A 113 7.48 -19.79 25.72
N ILE A 114 7.93 -18.55 25.53
CA ILE A 114 8.32 -18.06 24.22
C ILE A 114 9.61 -18.81 23.84
N PRO A 115 9.61 -19.61 22.77
CA PRO A 115 10.80 -20.36 22.38
C PRO A 115 11.95 -19.39 22.10
N ASN A 116 13.08 -19.58 22.80
CA ASN A 116 14.30 -18.74 22.75
C ASN A 116 14.25 -17.41 23.54
N ARG A 117 13.34 -17.25 24.51
CA ARG A 117 13.48 -16.18 25.52
C ARG A 117 14.61 -16.53 26.49
N THR A 118 15.73 -15.85 26.36
CA THR A 118 16.78 -15.78 27.40
C THR A 118 16.59 -14.48 28.19
N PRO A 119 17.10 -14.38 29.44
CA PRO A 119 17.05 -13.15 30.22
C PRO A 119 17.69 -11.94 29.51
N ASP A 120 18.58 -12.23 28.57
CA ASP A 120 19.38 -11.23 27.86
C ASP A 120 18.71 -10.71 26.58
N ASN A 121 17.61 -11.32 26.14
CA ASN A 121 16.90 -10.94 24.91
C ASN A 121 15.75 -9.98 25.20
N LEU A 122 15.47 -9.04 24.27
CA LEU A 122 14.19 -8.33 24.23
C LEU A 122 13.22 -9.06 23.30
N VAL A 123 11.99 -9.25 23.77
CA VAL A 123 10.97 -9.96 23.02
C VAL A 123 9.70 -9.11 22.92
N TYR A 124 9.32 -8.77 21.69
CA TYR A 124 8.05 -8.10 21.39
C TYR A 124 7.15 -9.06 20.63
N ASP A 125 6.18 -9.66 21.32
CA ASP A 125 5.17 -10.50 20.69
C ASP A 125 4.04 -9.63 20.15
N PHE A 126 3.65 -9.75 18.87
CA PHE A 126 2.57 -8.96 18.26
C PHE A 126 1.29 -9.76 18.05
N GLY A 127 1.18 -10.96 18.64
CA GLY A 127 0.02 -11.82 18.48
C GLY A 127 -0.46 -12.47 19.77
N ALA A 128 -1.66 -12.09 20.19
CA ALA A 128 -2.76 -13.04 20.32
C ALA A 128 -4.04 -12.24 20.49
N ARG A 129 -4.99 -12.42 19.58
CA ARG A 129 -6.39 -12.24 19.99
C ARG A 129 -6.72 -13.41 20.90
N ILE A 130 -6.89 -13.13 22.19
CA ILE A 130 -7.46 -14.10 23.12
C ILE A 130 -8.95 -14.18 22.80
N TYR A 131 -9.36 -15.26 22.16
CA TYR A 131 -10.77 -15.59 22.03
C TYR A 131 -11.16 -16.46 23.22
N PHE A 132 -12.14 -16.01 23.98
CA PHE A 132 -12.80 -16.83 25.00
C PHE A 132 -13.94 -17.59 24.34
N PHE A 133 -13.80 -18.90 24.19
CA PHE A 133 -14.90 -19.81 23.86
C PHE A 133 -15.31 -20.55 25.14
N GLY A 134 -16.24 -19.97 25.90
CA GLY A 134 -16.55 -20.45 27.25
C GLY A 134 -15.34 -20.32 28.17
N ASN A 135 -14.92 -21.43 28.81
CA ASN A 135 -13.75 -21.49 29.69
C ASN A 135 -12.43 -21.78 28.94
N ILE A 136 -12.46 -21.91 27.61
CA ILE A 136 -11.28 -22.23 26.80
C ILE A 136 -10.71 -20.94 26.22
N LYS A 137 -9.45 -20.63 26.60
CA LYS A 137 -8.65 -19.60 25.95
C LYS A 137 -8.11 -20.15 24.63
N LYS A 138 -8.57 -19.62 23.50
CA LYS A 138 -7.98 -19.89 22.18
C LYS A 138 -7.14 -18.69 21.74
N TYR A 139 -5.95 -18.98 21.23
CA TYR A 139 -5.01 -18.00 20.71
C TYR A 139 -5.06 -18.06 19.18
N ASP A 140 -5.19 -16.90 18.53
CA ASP A 140 -5.06 -16.79 17.07
C ASP A 140 -3.61 -17.10 16.67
N THR A 141 -3.40 -18.06 15.76
CA THR A 141 -2.11 -18.72 15.51
C THR A 141 -1.18 -17.96 14.56
N SER A 142 -1.47 -16.70 14.28
CA SER A 142 -0.63 -15.84 13.42
C SER A 142 0.28 -14.94 14.27
N ASN A 143 1.01 -15.52 15.21
CA ASN A 143 1.85 -14.74 16.13
C ASN A 143 3.16 -14.37 15.46
N ILE A 144 3.33 -13.08 15.17
CA ILE A 144 4.63 -12.51 14.78
C ILE A 144 5.30 -12.00 16.05
N THR A 145 6.49 -12.48 16.34
CA THR A 145 7.30 -12.05 17.48
C THR A 145 8.63 -11.51 16.97
N LEU A 146 9.02 -10.32 17.44
CA LEU A 146 10.37 -9.81 17.26
C LEU A 146 11.23 -10.25 18.45
N VAL A 147 12.28 -11.01 18.16
CA VAL A 147 13.31 -11.38 19.13
C VAL A 147 14.55 -10.57 18.80
N ILE A 148 15.13 -9.91 19.80
CA ILE A 148 16.36 -9.12 19.68
C ILE A 148 17.36 -9.65 20.69
N GLU A 149 18.52 -10.04 20.19
CA GLU A 149 19.63 -10.58 20.97
C GLU A 149 20.64 -9.48 21.25
N PHE A 150 21.21 -9.51 22.46
CA PHE A 150 22.20 -8.54 22.90
C PHE A 150 23.49 -9.23 23.32
N ASP A 151 24.61 -8.53 23.16
CA ASP A 151 25.88 -8.90 23.78
C ASP A 151 25.89 -8.51 25.27
N ASN A 152 26.98 -8.88 25.95
CA ASN A 152 27.22 -8.60 27.36
C ASN A 152 27.38 -7.09 27.69
N ILE A 153 27.48 -6.22 26.69
CA ILE A 153 27.54 -4.76 26.84
C ILE A 153 26.24 -4.07 26.37
N GLY A 154 25.20 -4.84 26.07
CA GLY A 154 23.86 -4.34 25.76
C GLY A 154 23.70 -3.82 24.33
N ARG A 155 24.53 -4.25 23.38
CA ARG A 155 24.40 -3.95 21.94
C ARG A 155 23.76 -5.11 21.20
N VAL A 156 22.99 -4.80 20.16
CA VAL A 156 22.32 -5.82 19.36
C VAL A 156 23.33 -6.67 18.59
N THR A 157 23.25 -7.98 18.76
CA THR A 157 24.03 -8.99 18.00
C THR A 157 23.22 -9.63 16.89
N GLY A 158 21.90 -9.70 17.06
CA GLY A 158 20.98 -10.32 16.12
C GLY A 158 19.55 -9.90 16.38
N TYR A 159 18.71 -9.97 15.35
CA TYR A 159 17.26 -9.81 15.50
C TYR A 159 16.52 -10.58 14.42
N GLU A 160 15.35 -11.09 14.77
CA GLU A 160 14.53 -11.86 13.84
C GLU A 160 13.03 -11.70 14.13
N LEU A 161 12.24 -11.70 13.06
CA LEU A 161 10.79 -11.85 13.15
C LEU A 161 10.45 -13.32 13.01
N LYS A 162 10.03 -13.95 14.11
CA LYS A 162 9.54 -15.31 14.12
C LYS A 162 8.04 -15.33 13.95
N THR A 163 7.55 -16.25 13.14
CA THR A 163 6.13 -16.59 13.09
C THR A 163 5.94 -17.92 13.79
N TYR A 164 5.21 -17.93 14.90
CA TYR A 164 4.86 -19.18 15.58
C TYR A 164 3.48 -19.62 15.11
N SER A 165 3.43 -20.68 14.30
CA SER A 165 2.20 -21.44 14.07
C SER A 165 2.19 -22.60 15.04
N GLN A 166 1.15 -22.70 15.88
CA GLN A 166 0.81 -23.96 16.53
C GLN A 166 0.07 -24.88 15.56
#